data_AF-A0A832PY90-F1
#
_entry.id   AF-A0A832PY90-F1
#
_cell.length_a   1.000
_cell.length_b   1.000
_cell.length_c   1.000
_cell.angle_alpha   90.00
_cell.angle_beta   90.00
_cell.angle_gamma   90.00
#
_symmetry.space_group_name_H-M   'P 1'
#
loop_
_entity.id
_entity.type
_entity.pdbx_description
1 polymer ?
#
loop_
_entity_poly.entity_id
_entity_poly.type
_entity_poly.pdbx_seq_one_letter_code
_entity_poly.pdbx_strand_id
1 'polypeptide(L)'
;SSGAYAVKSESLAEMEKVDEAIELLYEGLEKNGAKSILHFNLALNYYKKGDIDKTLEHIKIAIDLDKSHSGAFLLNAYTLKDKGLWVQSILSFQMFLLLEPDSKRSKNAFTEMLQLMQLREVEEPVERSFIQQQLLKNKNENAVSKDKLPPLSIENGLNRNFVYHAITSTKDSINTASKEVDDFILFKTVNLEIMKILERESKNSNEGVLWTFYIPFFSHIAHSNYYDAFCRYISVSYFPESFEWWENNTEVALNFIMWFEKGETSDKS
;
A
#
# COMPACT_ATOMS: atom_id res chain seq x y z
N SER A 1 1.08 11.66 -27.74
CA SER A 1 0.66 10.43 -27.05
C SER A 1 0.45 10.73 -25.58
N SER A 2 -0.30 9.91 -24.85
CA SER A 2 -0.51 10.07 -23.41
C SER A 2 0.79 10.17 -22.60
N GLY A 3 1.84 9.43 -23.00
CA GLY A 3 3.16 9.53 -22.37
C GLY A 3 3.81 10.92 -22.51
N ALA A 4 3.62 11.60 -23.64
CA ALA A 4 4.15 12.96 -23.82
C ALA A 4 3.45 13.98 -22.91
N TYR A 5 2.13 13.85 -22.73
CA TYR A 5 1.38 14.67 -21.77
C TYR A 5 1.85 14.43 -20.34
N ALA A 6 2.06 13.17 -19.95
CA ALA A 6 2.58 12.80 -18.63
C ALA A 6 3.95 13.45 -18.35
N VAL A 7 4.94 13.23 -19.23
CA VAL A 7 6.30 13.79 -19.06
C VAL A 7 6.28 15.32 -19.00
N LYS A 8 5.51 15.98 -19.89
CA LYS A 8 5.41 17.44 -19.88
C LYS A 8 4.71 17.96 -18.62
N SER A 9 3.68 17.26 -18.12
CA SER A 9 3.01 17.62 -16.87
C SER A 9 3.92 17.49 -15.66
N GLU A 10 4.79 16.48 -15.65
CA GLU A 10 5.80 16.29 -14.61
C GLU A 10 6.79 17.45 -14.60
N SER A 11 7.31 17.85 -15.76
CA SER A 11 8.19 19.03 -15.89
C SER A 11 7.51 20.32 -15.43
N LEU A 12 6.23 20.53 -15.77
CA LEU A 12 5.45 21.67 -15.29
C LEU A 12 5.29 21.65 -13.76
N ALA A 13 4.99 20.48 -13.20
CA ALA A 13 4.87 20.29 -11.75
C ALA A 13 6.20 20.59 -11.03
N GLU A 14 7.34 20.20 -11.62
CA GLU A 14 8.68 20.51 -11.09
C GLU A 14 8.99 22.01 -11.13
N MET A 15 8.45 22.74 -12.10
CA MET A 15 8.52 24.21 -12.19
C MET A 15 7.45 24.91 -11.32
N GLU A 16 6.82 24.20 -10.40
CA GLU A 16 5.75 24.69 -9.51
C GLU A 16 4.46 25.14 -10.24
N LYS A 17 4.35 24.87 -11.53
CA LYS A 17 3.18 25.17 -12.38
C LYS A 17 2.16 24.04 -12.34
N VAL A 18 1.70 23.69 -11.14
CA VAL A 18 0.85 22.52 -10.91
C VAL A 18 -0.52 22.66 -11.60
N ASP A 19 -1.09 23.87 -11.62
CA ASP A 19 -2.36 24.12 -12.32
C ASP A 19 -2.23 23.94 -13.84
N GLU A 20 -1.17 24.48 -14.44
CA GLU A 20 -0.88 24.27 -15.87
C GLU A 20 -0.66 22.78 -16.19
N ALA A 21 -0.02 22.03 -15.28
CA ALA A 21 0.16 20.59 -15.43
C ALA A 21 -1.17 19.84 -15.45
N ILE A 22 -2.11 20.22 -14.58
CA ILE A 22 -3.45 19.64 -14.51
C ILE A 22 -4.26 19.96 -15.76
N GLU A 23 -4.28 21.21 -16.21
CA GLU A 23 -4.95 21.61 -17.46
C GLU A 23 -4.42 20.82 -18.67
N LEU A 24 -3.09 20.71 -18.76
CA LEU A 24 -2.43 19.93 -19.81
C LEU A 24 -2.83 18.44 -19.77
N LEU A 25 -2.98 17.85 -18.58
CA LEU A 25 -3.38 16.46 -18.43
C LEU A 25 -4.84 16.24 -18.84
N TYR A 26 -5.75 17.17 -18.55
CA TYR A 26 -7.12 17.11 -19.07
C TYR A 26 -7.17 17.24 -20.59
N GLU A 27 -6.36 18.12 -21.19
CA GLU A 27 -6.19 18.16 -22.65
C GLU A 27 -5.70 16.81 -23.21
N GLY A 28 -4.78 16.17 -22.48
CA GLY A 28 -4.31 14.81 -22.77
C GLY A 28 -5.42 13.76 -22.73
N LEU A 29 -6.33 13.83 -21.75
CA LEU A 29 -7.49 12.95 -21.64
C LEU A 29 -8.48 13.17 -22.78
N GLU A 30 -8.77 14.42 -23.15
CA GLU A 30 -9.66 14.74 -24.27
C GLU A 30 -9.14 14.17 -25.59
N LYS A 31 -7.83 14.27 -25.84
CA LYS A 31 -7.21 13.84 -27.10
C LYS A 31 -6.92 12.35 -27.20
N ASN A 32 -6.62 11.69 -26.08
CA ASN A 32 -6.13 10.30 -26.09
C ASN A 32 -7.07 9.32 -25.36
N GLY A 33 -8.17 9.82 -24.78
CA GLY A 33 -9.08 9.06 -23.93
C GLY A 33 -8.50 8.79 -22.53
N ALA A 34 -9.32 8.16 -21.68
CA ALA A 34 -8.91 7.75 -20.34
C ALA A 34 -7.78 6.72 -20.40
N LYS A 35 -6.63 7.07 -19.81
CA LYS A 35 -5.44 6.20 -19.71
C LYS A 35 -4.92 6.23 -18.28
N SER A 36 -4.52 5.08 -17.75
CA SER A 36 -4.03 4.96 -16.37
C SER A 36 -2.94 5.98 -16.06
N ILE A 37 -1.94 6.11 -16.94
CA ILE A 37 -0.83 7.06 -16.77
C ILE A 37 -1.28 8.53 -16.65
N LEU A 38 -2.34 8.95 -17.37
CA LEU A 38 -2.83 10.34 -17.29
C LEU A 38 -3.55 10.60 -15.98
N HIS A 39 -4.39 9.65 -15.53
CA HIS A 39 -5.05 9.74 -14.24
C HIS A 39 -4.05 9.64 -13.08
N PHE A 40 -3.03 8.80 -13.18
CA PHE A 40 -1.95 8.74 -12.18
C PHE A 40 -1.22 10.08 -12.06
N ASN A 41 -0.89 10.74 -13.19
CA ASN A 41 -0.26 12.06 -13.16
C ASN A 41 -1.21 13.16 -12.66
N LEU A 42 -2.52 13.08 -12.94
CA LEU A 42 -3.50 13.99 -12.32
C LEU A 42 -3.52 13.79 -10.81
N ALA A 43 -3.56 12.55 -10.33
CA ALA A 43 -3.53 12.25 -8.91
C ALA A 43 -2.28 12.81 -8.21
N LEU A 44 -1.09 12.64 -8.83
CA LEU A 44 0.16 13.23 -8.31
C LEU A 44 0.07 14.75 -8.20
N ASN A 45 -0.45 15.43 -9.23
CA ASN A 45 -0.57 16.88 -9.23
C ASN A 45 -1.61 17.38 -8.21
N TYR A 46 -2.77 16.73 -8.10
CA TYR A 46 -3.74 17.06 -7.06
C TYR A 46 -3.21 16.79 -5.64
N TYR A 47 -2.42 15.72 -5.48
CA TYR A 47 -1.79 15.42 -4.21
C TYR A 47 -0.79 16.52 -3.84
N LYS A 48 -0.02 17.00 -4.81
CA LYS A 48 0.90 18.14 -4.64
C LYS A 48 0.18 19.44 -4.26
N LYS A 49 -1.08 19.61 -4.65
CA LYS A 49 -1.96 20.72 -4.21
C LYS A 49 -2.58 20.51 -2.83
N GLY A 50 -2.48 19.31 -2.26
CA GLY A 50 -3.17 18.93 -1.03
C GLY A 50 -4.66 18.60 -1.23
N ASP A 51 -5.13 18.44 -2.47
CA ASP A 51 -6.51 18.05 -2.76
C ASP A 51 -6.66 16.52 -2.69
N ILE A 52 -6.75 16.03 -1.45
CA ILE A 52 -6.78 14.59 -1.12
C ILE A 52 -7.95 13.86 -1.81
N ASP A 53 -9.11 14.51 -1.93
CA ASP A 53 -10.29 13.87 -2.51
C ASP A 53 -10.13 13.65 -4.02
N LYS A 54 -9.66 14.66 -4.75
CA LYS A 54 -9.35 14.50 -6.18
C LYS A 54 -8.18 13.56 -6.44
N THR A 55 -7.20 13.53 -5.54
CA THR A 55 -6.14 12.52 -5.60
C THR A 55 -6.74 11.11 -5.56
N LEU A 56 -7.57 10.80 -4.56
CA LEU A 56 -8.17 9.48 -4.42
C LEU A 56 -9.10 9.13 -5.61
N GLU A 57 -9.84 10.11 -6.13
CA GLU A 57 -10.67 9.95 -7.34
C GLU A 57 -9.82 9.46 -8.53
N HIS A 58 -8.74 10.17 -8.85
CA HIS A 58 -7.91 9.83 -9.99
C HIS A 58 -7.03 8.59 -9.76
N ILE A 59 -6.61 8.31 -8.53
CA ILE A 59 -5.96 7.04 -8.17
C ILE A 59 -6.89 5.86 -8.46
N LYS A 60 -8.15 5.95 -8.03
CA LYS A 60 -9.13 4.90 -8.27
C LYS A 60 -9.25 4.60 -9.76
N ILE A 61 -9.40 5.65 -10.59
CA ILE A 61 -9.49 5.49 -12.04
C ILE A 61 -8.19 4.88 -12.61
N ALA A 62 -7.02 5.31 -12.14
CA ALA A 62 -5.73 4.77 -12.59
C ALA A 62 -5.59 3.27 -12.29
N ILE A 63 -5.98 2.84 -11.08
CA ILE A 63 -5.96 1.43 -10.65
C ILE A 63 -6.99 0.61 -11.43
N ASP A 64 -8.19 1.14 -11.65
CA ASP A 64 -9.25 0.45 -12.40
C ASP A 64 -8.84 0.21 -13.86
N LEU A 65 -8.11 1.16 -14.46
CA LEU A 65 -7.57 1.06 -15.82
C LEU A 65 -6.34 0.16 -15.92
N ASP A 66 -5.50 0.12 -14.89
CA ASP A 66 -4.30 -0.73 -14.83
C ASP A 66 -4.01 -1.18 -13.40
N LYS A 67 -4.39 -2.42 -13.11
CA LYS A 67 -4.19 -3.06 -11.80
C LYS A 67 -2.73 -3.47 -11.56
N SER A 68 -1.85 -3.35 -12.55
CA SER A 68 -0.41 -3.63 -12.42
C SER A 68 0.42 -2.37 -12.12
N HIS A 69 -0.21 -1.19 -12.08
CA HIS A 69 0.48 0.07 -11.82
C HIS A 69 0.89 0.20 -10.34
N SER A 70 2.05 -0.32 -9.97
CA SER A 70 2.59 -0.28 -8.60
C SER A 70 2.58 1.14 -8.01
N GLY A 71 3.03 2.14 -8.79
CA GLY A 71 3.04 3.55 -8.39
C GLY A 71 1.68 4.10 -7.95
N ALA A 72 0.57 3.66 -8.54
CA ALA A 72 -0.77 4.11 -8.17
C ALA A 72 -1.16 3.59 -6.78
N PHE A 73 -0.84 2.33 -6.46
CA PHE A 73 -1.03 1.77 -5.12
C PHE A 73 -0.14 2.44 -4.07
N LEU A 74 1.10 2.77 -4.43
CA LEU A 74 2.00 3.49 -3.52
C LEU A 74 1.48 4.90 -3.20
N LEU A 75 1.02 5.64 -4.22
CA LEU A 75 0.39 6.95 -4.00
C LEU A 75 -0.90 6.81 -3.20
N ASN A 76 -1.70 5.75 -3.43
CA ASN A 76 -2.91 5.47 -2.66
C ASN A 76 -2.58 5.29 -1.18
N ALA A 77 -1.56 4.49 -0.86
CA ALA A 77 -1.13 4.26 0.51
C ALA A 77 -0.76 5.58 1.21
N TYR A 78 0.09 6.41 0.61
CA TYR A 78 0.44 7.72 1.20
C TYR A 78 -0.77 8.65 1.34
N THR A 79 -1.68 8.68 0.35
CA THR A 79 -2.88 9.51 0.39
C THR A 79 -3.85 9.05 1.49
N LEU A 80 -4.04 7.74 1.65
CA LEU A 80 -4.86 7.15 2.70
C LEU A 80 -4.24 7.39 4.10
N LYS A 81 -2.92 7.27 4.22
CA LYS A 81 -2.18 7.62 5.44
C LYS A 81 -2.43 9.09 5.83
N ASP A 82 -2.28 10.02 4.89
CA ASP A 82 -2.53 11.44 5.12
C ASP A 82 -4.00 11.75 5.46
N LYS A 83 -4.95 10.98 4.91
CA LYS A 83 -6.37 11.06 5.27
C LYS A 83 -6.70 10.39 6.61
N GLY A 84 -5.74 9.76 7.28
CA GLY A 84 -5.93 9.02 8.54
C GLY A 84 -6.59 7.64 8.37
N LEU A 85 -6.76 7.16 7.15
CA LEU A 85 -7.29 5.83 6.80
C LEU A 85 -6.17 4.78 6.83
N TRP A 86 -5.53 4.63 8.00
CA TRP A 86 -4.29 3.87 8.18
C TRP A 86 -4.42 2.37 7.87
N VAL A 87 -5.58 1.75 8.11
CA VAL A 87 -5.79 0.33 7.81
C VAL A 87 -5.84 0.10 6.29
N GLN A 88 -6.57 0.96 5.56
CA GLN A 88 -6.62 0.94 4.10
C GLN A 88 -5.24 1.26 3.48
N SER A 89 -4.45 2.11 4.15
CA SER A 89 -3.07 2.38 3.75
C SER A 89 -2.18 1.15 3.87
N ILE A 90 -2.32 0.34 4.93
CA ILE A 90 -1.57 -0.93 5.06
C ILE A 90 -1.87 -1.85 3.88
N LEU A 91 -3.14 -2.05 3.53
CA LEU A 91 -3.54 -2.91 2.42
C LEU A 91 -3.04 -2.37 1.06
N SER A 92 -3.01 -1.04 0.89
CA SER A 92 -2.45 -0.41 -0.31
C SER A 92 -0.93 -0.56 -0.40
N PHE A 93 -0.20 -0.47 0.72
CA PHE A 93 1.21 -0.80 0.75
C PHE A 93 1.47 -2.27 0.39
N GLN A 94 0.67 -3.20 0.89
CA GLN A 94 0.78 -4.61 0.53
C GLN A 94 0.56 -4.84 -0.97
N MET A 95 -0.42 -4.18 -1.58
CA MET A 95 -0.62 -4.24 -3.04
C MET A 95 0.57 -3.67 -3.80
N PHE A 96 1.14 -2.55 -3.34
CA PHE A 96 2.35 -2.01 -3.94
C PHE A 96 3.52 -2.99 -3.85
N LEU A 97 3.76 -3.59 -2.68
CA LEU A 97 4.84 -4.54 -2.43
C LEU A 97 4.65 -5.87 -3.17
N LEU A 98 3.41 -6.27 -3.46
CA LEU A 98 3.10 -7.41 -4.34
C LEU A 98 3.48 -7.14 -5.80
N LEU A 99 3.33 -5.91 -6.27
CA LEU A 99 3.66 -5.54 -7.64
C LEU A 99 5.14 -5.17 -7.78
N GLU A 100 5.76 -4.77 -6.68
CA GLU A 100 7.15 -4.34 -6.62
C GLU A 100 7.78 -4.73 -5.27
N PRO A 101 8.23 -5.98 -5.13
CA PRO A 101 8.74 -6.50 -3.86
C PRO A 101 10.16 -6.02 -3.54
N ASP A 102 10.98 -5.86 -4.57
CA ASP A 102 12.40 -5.61 -4.45
C ASP A 102 12.84 -4.33 -5.16
N SER A 103 12.76 -3.23 -4.43
CA SER A 103 13.33 -1.96 -4.83
C SER A 103 13.66 -1.15 -3.58
N LYS A 104 14.43 -0.08 -3.78
CA LYS A 104 14.67 0.92 -2.73
C LYS A 104 13.36 1.52 -2.19
N ARG A 105 12.37 1.76 -3.05
CA ARG A 105 11.06 2.27 -2.59
C ARG A 105 10.22 1.20 -1.90
N SER A 106 10.46 -0.07 -2.17
CA SER A 106 9.83 -1.21 -1.48
C SER A 106 10.30 -1.29 -0.03
N LYS A 107 11.61 -1.16 0.22
CA LYS A 107 12.14 -1.09 1.60
C LYS A 107 11.52 0.04 2.42
N ASN A 108 11.35 1.21 1.81
CA ASN A 108 10.70 2.35 2.46
C ASN A 108 9.21 2.09 2.71
N ALA A 109 8.49 1.58 1.71
CA ALA A 109 7.07 1.27 1.83
C ALA A 109 6.81 0.23 2.92
N PHE A 110 7.67 -0.79 3.03
CA PHE A 110 7.60 -1.78 4.10
C PHE A 110 7.85 -1.13 5.47
N THR A 111 8.85 -0.25 5.58
CA THR A 111 9.13 0.51 6.81
C THR A 111 7.92 1.34 7.25
N GLU A 112 7.32 2.09 6.32
CA GLU A 112 6.11 2.90 6.54
C GLU A 112 4.91 2.03 6.94
N MET A 113 4.75 0.87 6.32
CA MET A 113 3.72 -0.11 6.68
C MET A 113 3.93 -0.63 8.12
N LEU A 114 5.16 -0.97 8.52
CA LEU A 114 5.46 -1.40 9.89
C LEU A 114 5.18 -0.30 10.93
N GLN A 115 5.42 0.97 10.59
CA GLN A 115 5.07 2.11 11.44
C GLN A 115 3.55 2.23 11.62
N LEU A 116 2.77 2.08 10.55
CA LEU A 116 1.30 2.04 10.65
C LEU A 116 0.82 0.85 11.49
N MET A 117 1.49 -0.29 11.39
CA MET A 117 1.24 -1.49 12.21
C MET A 117 1.78 -1.39 13.64
N GLN A 118 2.40 -0.26 14.06
CA GLN A 118 2.98 -0.08 15.41
C GLN A 118 4.09 -1.08 15.76
N LEU A 119 4.73 -1.67 14.73
CA LEU A 119 5.82 -2.64 14.86
C LEU A 119 7.19 -1.98 14.78
N ARG A 120 7.24 -0.71 14.35
CA ARG A 120 8.46 0.09 14.31
C ARG A 120 8.17 1.51 14.79
N GLU A 121 9.15 2.12 15.44
CA GLU A 121 9.06 3.54 15.80
C GLU A 121 9.04 4.43 14.55
N VAL A 122 8.40 5.61 14.70
CA VAL A 122 8.35 6.61 13.64
C VAL A 122 9.73 7.26 13.54
N GLU A 123 10.48 6.85 12.53
CA GLU A 123 11.76 7.42 12.13
C GLU A 123 11.61 8.04 10.73
N GLU A 124 12.43 9.04 10.41
CA GLU A 124 12.47 9.56 9.05
C GLU A 124 13.00 8.49 8.07
N PRO A 125 12.40 8.37 6.87
CA PRO A 125 12.91 7.44 5.87
C PRO A 125 14.34 7.81 5.47
N VAL A 126 15.27 6.85 5.66
CA VAL A 126 16.72 6.98 5.41
C VAL A 126 17.02 7.42 3.98
N GLU A 127 16.17 7.04 3.02
CA GLU A 127 16.26 7.46 1.63
C GLU A 127 14.85 7.52 1.04
N ARG A 128 14.51 8.50 0.20
CA ARG A 128 13.11 8.78 -0.19
C ARG A 128 12.83 8.40 -1.65
N SER A 129 11.72 7.71 -1.91
CA SER A 129 11.22 7.36 -3.26
C SER A 129 10.86 8.61 -4.08
N PHE A 130 10.78 8.49 -5.41
CA PHE A 130 10.35 9.60 -6.27
C PHE A 130 9.00 10.18 -5.85
N ILE A 131 8.02 9.33 -5.54
CA ILE A 131 6.72 9.76 -5.00
C ILE A 131 6.96 10.56 -3.72
N GLN A 132 7.71 10.03 -2.74
CA GLN A 132 8.06 10.74 -1.50
C GLN A 132 8.76 12.09 -1.75
N GLN A 133 9.68 12.17 -2.72
CA GLN A 133 10.35 13.42 -3.09
C GLN A 133 9.36 14.45 -3.66
N GLN A 134 8.38 14.01 -4.46
CA GLN A 134 7.29 14.87 -4.92
C GLN A 134 6.37 15.30 -3.77
N LEU A 135 6.12 14.45 -2.75
CA LEU A 135 5.30 14.81 -1.58
C LEU A 135 5.93 15.94 -0.73
N LEU A 136 7.26 15.96 -0.62
CA LEU A 136 7.98 16.80 0.35
C LEU A 136 8.35 18.18 -0.16
N LYS A 137 8.35 18.43 -1.48
CA LYS A 137 8.58 19.78 -2.02
C LYS A 137 7.53 20.81 -1.54
N ASN A 138 6.36 20.36 -1.05
CA ASN A 138 5.25 21.21 -0.63
C ASN A 138 4.79 21.06 0.84
N LYS A 139 5.44 20.22 1.67
CA LYS A 139 5.11 20.13 3.11
C LYS A 139 6.11 20.95 3.93
N ASN A 140 5.62 21.97 4.63
CA ASN A 140 6.29 22.51 5.82
C ASN A 140 6.64 21.34 6.76
N GLU A 141 7.85 21.36 7.33
CA GLU A 141 8.48 20.33 8.19
C GLU A 141 7.68 19.94 9.46
N ASN A 142 6.44 20.41 9.63
CA ASN A 142 5.68 20.35 10.87
C ASN A 142 4.49 19.37 10.86
N ALA A 143 4.39 18.44 9.92
CA ALA A 143 3.28 17.47 9.85
C ALA A 143 3.66 16.02 10.16
N VAL A 144 4.82 15.77 10.79
CA VAL A 144 5.01 14.50 11.52
C VAL A 144 4.23 14.64 12.81
N SER A 145 2.92 14.38 12.76
CA SER A 145 2.14 14.23 13.98
C SER A 145 2.83 13.15 14.83
N LYS A 146 3.37 13.58 15.97
CA LYS A 146 3.87 12.72 17.04
C LYS A 146 2.72 12.05 17.81
N ASP A 147 1.55 11.91 17.21
CA ASP A 147 0.45 11.16 17.81
C ASP A 147 0.80 9.67 17.75
N LYS A 148 1.27 9.16 18.90
CA LYS A 148 1.54 7.75 19.17
C LYS A 148 0.32 6.83 18.96
N LEU A 149 -0.86 7.39 18.75
CA LEU A 149 -2.10 6.65 18.61
C LEU A 149 -2.78 6.99 17.28
N PRO A 150 -2.95 6.01 16.36
CA PRO A 150 -3.69 6.25 15.13
C PRO A 150 -5.18 6.48 15.42
N PRO A 151 -5.95 7.14 14.53
CA PRO A 151 -7.39 7.30 14.69
C PRO A 151 -8.12 5.96 14.84
N LEU A 152 -8.92 5.83 15.90
CA LEU A 152 -9.62 4.59 16.25
C LEU A 152 -11.13 4.63 15.96
N SER A 153 -11.66 5.75 15.47
CA SER A 153 -13.09 5.88 15.15
C SER A 153 -13.52 4.93 14.02
N ILE A 154 -14.81 4.64 13.96
CA ILE A 154 -15.41 3.88 12.85
C ILE A 154 -15.39 4.78 11.61
N GLU A 155 -14.80 4.29 10.51
CA GLU A 155 -14.80 4.97 9.21
C GLU A 155 -15.08 3.96 8.11
N ASN A 156 -15.94 4.32 7.15
CA ASN A 156 -16.37 3.45 6.05
C ASN A 156 -16.85 2.05 6.52
N GLY A 157 -17.48 1.98 7.70
CA GLY A 157 -17.98 0.73 8.28
C GLY A 157 -16.94 -0.14 8.99
N LEU A 158 -15.67 0.30 9.08
CA LEU A 158 -14.60 -0.44 9.76
C LEU A 158 -14.36 0.13 11.15
N ASN A 159 -14.47 -0.69 12.20
CA ASN A 159 -14.05 -0.32 13.53
C ASN A 159 -12.53 -0.49 13.71
N ARG A 160 -11.79 0.61 13.52
CA ARG A 160 -10.32 0.63 13.60
C ARG A 160 -9.78 0.34 15.00
N ASN A 161 -10.59 0.51 16.06
CA ASN A 161 -10.24 0.10 17.41
C ASN A 161 -10.00 -1.41 17.52
N PHE A 162 -10.79 -2.24 16.82
CA PHE A 162 -10.59 -3.69 16.83
C PHE A 162 -9.27 -4.10 16.17
N VAL A 163 -8.90 -3.43 15.08
CA VAL A 163 -7.63 -3.67 14.39
C VAL A 163 -6.46 -3.26 15.29
N TYR A 164 -6.54 -2.08 15.92
CA TYR A 164 -5.52 -1.61 16.86
C TYR A 164 -5.35 -2.54 18.08
N HIS A 165 -6.45 -3.02 18.66
CA HIS A 165 -6.39 -4.00 19.75
C HIS A 165 -5.76 -5.32 19.32
N ALA A 166 -6.09 -5.83 18.13
CA ALA A 166 -5.47 -7.07 17.63
C ALA A 166 -3.96 -6.92 17.44
N ILE A 167 -3.49 -5.77 16.94
CA ILE A 167 -2.07 -5.46 16.82
C ILE A 167 -1.39 -5.48 18.19
N THR A 168 -1.92 -4.69 19.14
CA THR A 168 -1.30 -4.49 20.45
C THR A 168 -1.32 -5.77 21.30
N SER A 169 -2.44 -6.49 21.36
CA SER A 169 -2.54 -7.75 22.10
C SER A 169 -1.61 -8.83 21.55
N THR A 170 -1.46 -8.90 20.22
CA THR A 170 -0.59 -9.88 19.57
C THR A 170 0.87 -9.57 19.86
N LYS A 171 1.26 -8.30 19.74
CA LYS A 171 2.60 -7.82 20.09
C LYS A 171 2.94 -8.14 21.55
N ASP A 172 2.05 -7.81 22.49
CA ASP A 172 2.26 -8.06 23.92
C ASP A 172 2.37 -9.56 24.23
N SER A 173 1.55 -10.39 23.58
CA SER A 173 1.60 -11.85 23.72
C SER A 173 2.94 -12.43 23.25
N ILE A 174 3.45 -12.00 22.11
CA ILE A 174 4.74 -12.48 21.56
C ILE A 174 5.91 -12.02 22.43
N ASN A 175 5.92 -10.74 22.82
CA ASN A 175 6.95 -10.16 23.70
C ASN A 175 6.99 -10.82 25.09
N THR A 176 5.86 -11.32 25.59
CA THR A 176 5.80 -12.03 26.88
C THR A 176 6.28 -13.48 26.74
N ALA A 177 6.10 -14.10 25.57
CA ALA A 177 6.44 -15.50 25.33
C ALA A 177 7.94 -15.75 25.06
N SER A 178 8.66 -14.76 24.51
CA SER A 178 10.10 -14.87 24.20
C SER A 178 10.87 -13.60 24.58
N LYS A 179 12.13 -13.78 25.02
CA LYS A 179 13.05 -12.66 25.27
C LYS A 179 13.64 -12.06 24.00
N GLU A 180 13.73 -12.86 22.94
CA GLU A 180 14.22 -12.45 21.63
C GLU A 180 13.07 -12.68 20.64
N VAL A 181 12.57 -11.58 20.08
CA VAL A 181 11.43 -11.58 19.18
C VAL A 181 11.96 -11.47 17.77
N ASP A 182 11.66 -12.46 16.96
CA ASP A 182 11.92 -12.45 15.53
C ASP A 182 10.95 -11.46 14.86
N ASP A 183 11.50 -10.40 14.27
CA ASP A 183 10.74 -9.29 13.68
C ASP A 183 9.86 -9.76 12.50
N PHE A 184 10.33 -10.73 11.71
CA PHE A 184 9.55 -11.32 10.63
C PHE A 184 8.36 -12.10 11.17
N ILE A 185 8.56 -12.92 12.22
CA ILE A 185 7.48 -13.65 12.89
C ILE A 185 6.46 -12.69 13.52
N LEU A 186 6.93 -11.61 14.15
CA LEU A 186 6.06 -10.57 14.70
C LEU A 186 5.21 -9.92 13.60
N PHE A 187 5.83 -9.46 12.52
CA PHE A 187 5.15 -8.89 11.35
C PHE A 187 4.11 -9.87 10.78
N LYS A 188 4.51 -11.10 10.47
CA LYS A 188 3.65 -12.12 9.86
C LYS A 188 2.43 -12.42 10.73
N THR A 189 2.64 -12.55 12.04
CA THR A 189 1.58 -12.89 12.99
C THR A 189 0.60 -11.73 13.16
N VAL A 190 1.12 -10.51 13.34
CA VAL A 190 0.27 -9.31 13.45
C VAL A 190 -0.51 -9.07 12.16
N ASN A 191 0.12 -9.23 11.00
CA ASN A 191 -0.56 -9.10 9.72
C ASN A 191 -1.73 -10.10 9.58
N LEU A 192 -1.54 -11.34 10.04
CA LEU A 192 -2.59 -12.36 9.99
C LEU A 192 -3.76 -11.99 10.91
N GLU A 193 -3.47 -11.48 12.11
CA GLU A 193 -4.51 -11.04 13.05
C GLU A 193 -5.28 -9.82 12.53
N ILE A 194 -4.62 -8.87 11.87
CA ILE A 194 -5.31 -7.78 11.16
C ILE A 194 -6.29 -8.36 10.15
N MET A 195 -5.86 -9.32 9.31
CA MET A 195 -6.73 -9.93 8.31
C MET A 195 -7.94 -10.65 8.91
N LYS A 196 -7.77 -11.37 10.02
CA LYS A 196 -8.88 -12.01 10.74
C LYS A 196 -9.91 -11.00 11.25
N ILE A 197 -9.46 -9.86 11.77
CA ILE A 197 -10.37 -8.78 12.21
C ILE A 197 -11.11 -8.19 11.02
N LEU A 198 -10.42 -7.92 9.92
CA LEU A 198 -11.03 -7.36 8.71
C LEU A 198 -12.10 -8.28 8.12
N GLU A 199 -11.85 -9.58 8.06
CA GLU A 199 -12.83 -10.57 7.60
C GLU A 199 -14.01 -10.71 8.57
N ARG A 200 -13.78 -10.59 9.87
CA ARG A 200 -14.88 -10.58 10.84
C ARG A 200 -15.79 -9.37 10.64
N GLU A 201 -15.20 -8.19 10.42
CA GLU A 201 -15.93 -6.94 10.18
C GLU A 201 -16.65 -6.93 8.82
N SER A 202 -16.17 -7.69 7.82
CA SER A 202 -16.76 -7.74 6.47
C SER A 202 -18.07 -8.53 6.37
N LYS A 203 -18.46 -9.23 7.44
CA LYS A 203 -19.76 -9.92 7.52
C LYS A 203 -20.95 -8.94 7.58
N ASN A 204 -20.68 -7.68 7.86
CA ASN A 204 -21.65 -6.60 7.76
C ASN A 204 -21.76 -6.19 6.28
N SER A 205 -22.97 -5.86 5.79
CA SER A 205 -23.24 -5.48 4.38
C SER A 205 -22.65 -4.11 4.00
N ASN A 206 -21.34 -3.94 4.15
CA ASN A 206 -20.61 -2.72 3.88
C ASN A 206 -20.24 -2.62 2.39
N GLU A 207 -20.25 -1.41 1.84
CA GLU A 207 -19.95 -1.12 0.44
C GLU A 207 -18.60 -0.42 0.27
N GLY A 208 -17.98 -0.57 -0.90
CA GLY A 208 -16.75 0.13 -1.28
C GLY A 208 -15.54 -0.79 -1.43
N VAL A 209 -14.48 -0.26 -2.05
CA VAL A 209 -13.32 -1.05 -2.52
C VAL A 209 -12.61 -1.83 -1.41
N LEU A 210 -12.63 -1.32 -0.17
CA LEU A 210 -12.12 -2.04 0.99
C LEU A 210 -12.80 -3.42 1.12
N TRP A 211 -14.13 -3.43 1.10
CA TRP A 211 -14.96 -4.60 1.35
C TRP A 211 -15.11 -5.49 0.14
N THR A 212 -15.17 -4.90 -1.06
CA THR A 212 -15.45 -5.65 -2.30
C THR A 212 -14.20 -6.13 -3.03
N PHE A 213 -13.01 -5.63 -2.67
CA PHE A 213 -11.75 -6.00 -3.33
C PHE A 213 -10.64 -6.33 -2.33
N TYR A 214 -10.22 -5.37 -1.52
CA TYR A 214 -9.04 -5.54 -0.66
C TYR A 214 -9.17 -6.69 0.34
N ILE A 215 -10.27 -6.71 1.11
CA ILE A 215 -10.49 -7.76 2.12
C ILE A 215 -10.61 -9.14 1.48
N PRO A 216 -11.51 -9.38 0.48
CA PRO A 216 -11.60 -10.67 -0.18
C PRO A 216 -10.27 -11.16 -0.76
N PHE A 217 -9.52 -10.25 -1.39
CA PHE A 217 -8.22 -10.57 -1.99
C PHE A 217 -7.19 -11.02 -0.95
N PHE A 218 -6.98 -10.24 0.10
CA PHE A 218 -6.00 -10.59 1.13
C PHE A 218 -6.47 -11.74 2.03
N SER A 219 -7.78 -11.91 2.24
CA SER A 219 -8.34 -13.09 2.92
C SER A 219 -8.08 -14.37 2.11
N HIS A 220 -8.17 -14.32 0.78
CA HIS A 220 -7.82 -15.47 -0.05
C HIS A 220 -6.35 -15.86 0.11
N ILE A 221 -5.44 -14.88 0.16
CA ILE A 221 -4.02 -15.12 0.45
C ILE A 221 -3.81 -15.69 1.85
N ALA A 222 -4.47 -15.11 2.86
CA ALA A 222 -4.35 -15.53 4.27
C ALA A 222 -4.83 -16.97 4.52
N HIS A 223 -5.80 -17.46 3.76
CA HIS A 223 -6.30 -18.84 3.84
C HIS A 223 -5.55 -19.82 2.94
N SER A 224 -4.69 -19.33 2.04
CA SER A 224 -3.92 -20.18 1.15
C SER A 224 -2.75 -20.85 1.87
N ASN A 225 -2.23 -21.92 1.29
CA ASN A 225 -0.96 -22.52 1.72
C ASN A 225 0.26 -21.62 1.41
N TYR A 226 0.05 -20.49 0.74
CA TYR A 226 1.11 -19.56 0.35
C TYR A 226 1.23 -18.33 1.27
N TYR A 227 0.50 -18.27 2.39
CA TYR A 227 0.56 -17.07 3.26
C TYR A 227 1.99 -16.75 3.77
N ASP A 228 2.79 -17.76 4.12
CA ASP A 228 4.20 -17.55 4.52
C ASP A 228 5.03 -17.01 3.35
N ALA A 229 4.88 -17.61 2.17
CA ALA A 229 5.54 -17.15 0.95
C ALA A 229 5.14 -15.70 0.63
N PHE A 230 3.85 -15.36 0.71
CA PHE A 230 3.37 -13.99 0.55
C PHE A 230 4.07 -13.01 1.50
N CYS A 231 4.12 -13.33 2.80
CA CYS A 231 4.75 -12.46 3.79
C CYS A 231 6.23 -12.23 3.46
N ARG A 232 6.96 -13.28 3.08
CA ARG A 232 8.37 -13.19 2.65
C ARG A 232 8.52 -12.41 1.35
N TYR A 233 7.59 -12.53 0.42
CA TYR A 233 7.61 -11.83 -0.85
C TYR A 233 7.56 -10.32 -0.63
N ILE A 234 6.55 -9.85 0.13
CA ILE A 234 6.35 -8.42 0.35
C ILE A 234 7.39 -7.79 1.28
N SER A 235 8.17 -8.61 2.00
CA SER A 235 9.24 -8.17 2.90
C SER A 235 10.65 -8.40 2.37
N VAL A 236 10.82 -8.87 1.14
CA VAL A 236 12.13 -9.30 0.61
C VAL A 236 13.18 -8.19 0.60
N SER A 237 12.78 -6.95 0.35
CA SER A 237 13.66 -5.77 0.37
C SER A 237 14.00 -5.27 1.78
N TYR A 238 13.36 -5.83 2.81
CA TYR A 238 13.50 -5.40 4.20
C TYR A 238 14.18 -6.44 5.09
N PHE A 239 13.69 -7.69 5.12
CA PHE A 239 14.26 -8.77 5.94
C PHE A 239 15.25 -9.62 5.13
N PRO A 240 16.54 -9.68 5.51
CA PRO A 240 17.51 -10.55 4.85
C PRO A 240 17.07 -12.02 4.84
N GLU A 241 16.47 -12.53 5.93
CA GLU A 241 15.99 -13.93 5.96
C GLU A 241 14.85 -14.22 4.99
N SER A 242 14.11 -13.18 4.56
CA SER A 242 13.09 -13.35 3.53
C SER A 242 13.76 -13.61 2.19
N PHE A 243 14.77 -12.82 1.83
CA PHE A 243 15.56 -13.01 0.62
C PHE A 243 16.28 -14.37 0.61
N GLU A 244 16.96 -14.73 1.70
CA GLU A 244 17.63 -16.04 1.83
C GLU A 244 16.63 -17.20 1.68
N TRP A 245 15.41 -17.06 2.20
CA TRP A 245 14.37 -18.07 2.01
C TRP A 245 13.97 -18.21 0.53
N TRP A 246 13.85 -17.11 -0.22
CA TRP A 246 13.55 -17.15 -1.66
C TRP A 246 14.62 -17.88 -2.46
N GLU A 247 15.89 -17.64 -2.15
CA GLU A 247 17.01 -18.32 -2.83
C GLU A 247 17.02 -19.84 -2.56
N ASN A 248 16.59 -20.25 -1.37
CA ASN A 248 16.62 -21.65 -0.95
C ASN A 248 15.30 -22.42 -1.21
N ASN A 249 14.20 -21.74 -1.56
CA ASN A 249 12.87 -22.34 -1.74
C ASN A 249 12.26 -22.01 -3.12
N THR A 250 13.08 -22.02 -4.17
CA THR A 250 12.74 -21.57 -5.53
C THR A 250 11.48 -22.23 -6.12
N GLU A 251 11.21 -23.50 -5.81
CA GLU A 251 9.98 -24.18 -6.28
C GLU A 251 8.72 -23.61 -5.62
N VAL A 252 8.71 -23.46 -4.30
CA VAL A 252 7.57 -22.90 -3.55
C VAL A 252 7.35 -21.44 -3.95
N ALA A 253 8.44 -20.71 -4.13
CA ALA A 253 8.49 -19.36 -4.63
C ALA A 253 7.82 -19.20 -6.00
N LEU A 254 8.21 -20.02 -6.98
CA LEU A 254 7.61 -20.03 -8.31
C LEU A 254 6.13 -20.43 -8.27
N ASN A 255 5.78 -21.41 -7.45
CA ASN A 255 4.39 -21.83 -7.27
C ASN A 255 3.51 -20.71 -6.70
N PHE A 256 4.01 -19.93 -5.73
CA PHE A 256 3.31 -18.76 -5.23
C PHE A 256 3.11 -17.70 -6.32
N ILE A 257 4.15 -17.37 -7.10
CA ILE A 257 4.05 -16.39 -8.19
C ILE A 257 3.03 -16.84 -9.23
N MET A 258 3.08 -18.13 -9.62
CA MET A 258 2.12 -18.70 -10.56
C MET A 258 0.69 -18.66 -10.02
N TRP A 259 0.49 -19.03 -8.76
CA TRP A 259 -0.81 -18.98 -8.09
C TRP A 259 -1.32 -17.53 -8.00
N PHE A 260 -0.45 -16.57 -7.72
CA PHE A 260 -0.78 -15.15 -7.65
C PHE A 260 -1.19 -14.57 -9.01
N GLU A 261 -0.44 -14.85 -10.07
CA GLU A 261 -0.68 -14.31 -11.41
C GLU A 261 -1.86 -14.97 -12.12
N LYS A 262 -2.04 -16.29 -11.95
CA LYS A 262 -3.01 -17.09 -12.71
C LYS A 262 -4.25 -17.47 -11.89
N GLY A 263 -4.25 -17.21 -10.59
CA GLY A 263 -5.22 -17.78 -9.65
C GLY A 263 -5.00 -19.28 -9.47
N GLU A 264 -5.88 -19.94 -8.72
CA GLU A 264 -5.96 -21.41 -8.75
C GLU A 264 -6.27 -21.84 -10.19
N THR A 265 -5.26 -22.29 -10.93
CA THR A 265 -5.52 -23.13 -12.09
C THR A 265 -6.26 -24.33 -11.54
N SER A 266 -7.56 -24.37 -11.77
CA SER A 266 -8.34 -25.57 -11.51
C SER A 266 -7.76 -26.67 -12.39
N ASP A 267 -6.86 -27.46 -11.83
CA ASP A 267 -6.75 -28.87 -12.20
C ASP A 267 -8.07 -29.53 -11.77
N LYS A 268 -9.12 -29.21 -12.52
CA LYS A 268 -10.32 -30.03 -12.58
C LYS A 268 -10.09 -31.02 -13.70
N SER A 269 -9.86 -32.25 -13.24
CA SER A 269 -9.86 -33.57 -13.90
C SER A 269 -8.76 -33.86 -14.91
#